data_AF-A0A7V6ECD2-F1
#
_entry.id   AF-A0A7V6ECD2-F1
#
_cell.length_a   1.000
_cell.length_b   1.000
_cell.length_c   1.000
_cell.angle_alpha   90.00
_cell.angle_beta   90.00
_cell.angle_gamma   90.00
#
_symmetry.space_group_name_H-M   'P 1'
#
loop_
_entity.id
_entity.type
_entity.pdbx_description
1 polymer ?
#
loop_
_entity_poly.entity_id
_entity_poly.type
_entity_poly.pdbx_seq_one_letter_code
_entity_poly.pdbx_strand_id
1 'polypeptide(L)'
;MTARNIEEINLKELINIPPNARDWPLDKMPLSVRLAGVLDRMGLKLLGDLHGIAYEQINSMRNCGKTSILELKNLIDRVQAGEFDYVKIKGFSVENLIQLLEKSLAEIPKRERDMILHRMGGFSNKPLTLEEIGKKYGLTRERVRQVVDLMLNKLYRSGGPAVDYLLKKISEKCLENVMPLTTALLEKWLGPKKDQCKYPLGFYVRLFGNLNPDVPDWADGQKPYPNLDSRTKDIVKPSLDMLRAQISPLPLKDIYLALKEKNQPINLNAGEFLRAIRQAASIIVEYPEPDKPVARLANLRIHDWVYRVLAQSDRPLKPEEIISAAKKIFGDDVPKISVGGLRNSLKPERGIFLLDKRAFGLTKHIKLPEKMWEKARNDAYEFIKAEKRPMSTREIIKKEEFLWAKFTNPHEIAHILRGDPRLVDQGRFLFALKEWGESSKRVHIKDLIPQILKATGHPMTATEILKELRKRRSVGRATISAVIKNHHGIKEFGYGYYGLKSWGEPSKEFYVTHQTLVRRILLAEGKPITFGRLCEILKVPTKGRLAERLWLTVRTMRRVNVDQEDMTPSTLIIHKVLEEKQKNKA
;
A
#
# COMPACT_ATOMS: atom_id res chain seq x y z
N MET A 1 -17.88 57.30 -25.53
CA MET A 1 -19.01 58.12 -26.05
C MET A 1 -19.22 59.27 -25.09
N THR A 2 -19.08 60.49 -25.60
CA THR A 2 -19.14 61.78 -24.88
C THR A 2 -20.57 62.16 -24.49
N ALA A 3 -20.71 63.06 -23.52
CA ALA A 3 -21.92 63.45 -22.79
C ALA A 3 -23.09 64.06 -23.61
N ARG A 4 -23.14 63.90 -24.93
CA ARG A 4 -24.16 64.50 -25.82
C ARG A 4 -25.42 63.66 -26.06
N ASN A 5 -25.51 62.41 -25.58
CA ASN A 5 -26.70 61.54 -25.77
C ASN A 5 -27.64 61.47 -24.54
N ILE A 6 -27.50 62.36 -23.56
CA ILE A 6 -28.15 62.22 -22.24
C ILE A 6 -29.54 62.90 -22.17
N GLU A 7 -29.94 63.68 -23.19
CA GLU A 7 -31.17 64.50 -23.15
C GLU A 7 -32.42 63.86 -23.81
N GLU A 8 -32.36 62.65 -24.37
CA GLU A 8 -33.48 62.03 -25.13
C GLU A 8 -34.04 60.71 -24.55
N ILE A 9 -33.87 60.44 -23.25
CA ILE A 9 -34.55 59.27 -22.66
C ILE A 9 -35.96 59.68 -22.23
N ASN A 10 -36.97 59.27 -23.00
CA ASN A 10 -38.37 59.40 -22.60
C ASN A 10 -38.65 58.50 -21.39
N LEU A 11 -38.68 59.08 -20.19
CA LEU A 11 -38.89 58.32 -18.95
C LEU A 11 -40.28 57.66 -18.87
N LYS A 12 -41.27 58.14 -19.63
CA LYS A 12 -42.61 57.55 -19.69
C LYS A 12 -42.69 56.34 -20.63
N GLU A 13 -41.63 56.07 -21.39
CA GLU A 13 -41.54 54.91 -22.28
C GLU A 13 -41.62 53.60 -21.46
N LEU A 14 -42.46 52.67 -21.90
CA LEU A 14 -42.59 51.34 -21.31
C LEU A 14 -41.50 50.43 -21.87
N ILE A 15 -40.82 49.68 -20.99
CA ILE A 15 -39.77 48.75 -21.39
C ILE A 15 -40.39 47.57 -22.15
N ASN A 16 -39.92 47.35 -23.38
CA ASN A 16 -40.33 46.21 -24.20
C ASN A 16 -39.26 45.11 -24.20
N ILE A 17 -39.61 43.91 -23.74
CA ILE A 17 -38.72 42.75 -23.70
C ILE A 17 -39.25 41.69 -24.66
N PRO A 18 -38.45 41.30 -25.68
CA PRO A 18 -38.81 40.24 -26.62
C PRO A 18 -39.20 38.94 -25.89
N PRO A 19 -40.23 38.18 -26.35
CA PRO A 19 -40.69 36.97 -25.68
C PRO A 19 -39.58 35.92 -25.41
N ASN A 20 -38.66 35.74 -26.35
CA ASN A 20 -37.53 34.82 -26.24
C ASN A 20 -36.49 35.21 -25.17
N ALA A 21 -36.52 36.46 -24.69
CA ALA A 21 -35.60 36.99 -23.69
C ALA A 21 -36.22 37.12 -22.29
N ARG A 22 -37.52 36.86 -22.13
CA ARG A 22 -38.24 37.11 -20.86
C ARG A 22 -37.78 36.20 -19.73
N ASP A 23 -37.42 34.96 -20.03
CA ASP A 23 -36.98 33.98 -19.03
C ASP A 23 -35.49 34.10 -18.66
N TRP A 24 -34.77 35.07 -19.23
CA TRP A 24 -33.35 35.25 -18.95
C TRP A 24 -33.13 35.87 -17.57
N PRO A 25 -32.25 35.31 -16.73
CA PRO A 25 -31.98 35.86 -15.40
C PRO A 25 -31.28 37.23 -15.47
N LEU A 26 -31.79 38.22 -14.74
CA LEU A 26 -31.24 39.57 -14.69
C LEU A 26 -29.82 39.61 -14.10
N ASP A 27 -29.52 38.75 -13.13
CA ASP A 27 -28.21 38.69 -12.46
C ASP A 27 -27.06 38.25 -13.40
N LYS A 28 -27.40 37.68 -14.57
CA LYS A 28 -26.45 37.25 -15.62
C LYS A 28 -26.25 38.30 -16.71
N MET A 29 -27.02 39.38 -16.69
CA MET A 29 -26.87 40.47 -17.65
C MET A 29 -25.66 41.36 -17.30
N PRO A 30 -25.08 42.07 -18.28
CA PRO A 30 -23.97 43.02 -18.05
C PRO A 30 -24.45 44.29 -17.33
N LEU A 31 -24.83 44.14 -16.07
CA LEU A 31 -25.28 45.19 -15.17
C LEU A 31 -24.17 45.64 -14.23
N SER A 32 -24.10 46.95 -14.02
CA SER A 32 -23.34 47.58 -12.95
C SER A 32 -23.90 47.17 -11.60
N VAL A 33 -23.04 47.21 -10.57
CA VAL A 33 -23.45 46.91 -9.18
C VAL A 33 -24.60 47.81 -8.73
N ARG A 34 -24.61 49.07 -9.20
CA ARG A 34 -25.65 50.04 -8.86
C ARG A 34 -27.00 49.65 -9.47
N LEU A 35 -27.03 49.41 -10.79
CA LEU A 35 -28.27 49.06 -11.48
C LEU A 35 -28.80 47.70 -11.01
N ALA A 36 -27.92 46.69 -10.88
CA ALA A 36 -28.29 45.40 -10.33
C ALA A 36 -28.94 45.51 -8.94
N GLY A 37 -28.36 46.33 -8.04
CA GLY A 37 -28.92 46.55 -6.71
C GLY A 37 -30.23 47.35 -6.70
N VAL A 38 -30.49 48.18 -7.72
CA VAL A 38 -31.79 48.85 -7.88
C VAL A 38 -32.85 47.82 -8.29
N LEU A 39 -32.58 47.01 -9.31
CA LEU A 39 -33.52 46.01 -9.83
C LEU A 39 -33.84 44.92 -8.78
N ASP A 40 -32.83 44.48 -8.03
CA ASP A 40 -32.99 43.51 -6.95
C ASP A 40 -33.88 44.04 -5.82
N ARG A 41 -33.73 45.32 -5.42
CA ARG A 41 -34.63 45.96 -4.44
C ARG A 41 -36.07 46.08 -4.93
N MET A 42 -36.29 46.10 -6.23
CA MET A 42 -37.63 46.05 -6.83
C MET A 42 -38.19 44.62 -6.88
N GLY A 43 -37.42 43.61 -6.49
CA GLY A 43 -37.82 42.20 -6.54
C GLY A 43 -37.76 41.57 -7.94
N LEU A 44 -37.15 42.25 -8.91
CA LEU A 44 -37.07 41.80 -10.29
C LEU A 44 -35.94 40.80 -10.45
N LYS A 45 -36.24 39.61 -11.00
CA LYS A 45 -35.28 38.51 -11.14
C LYS A 45 -35.05 38.09 -12.59
N LEU A 46 -36.06 38.22 -13.42
CA LEU A 46 -36.04 37.86 -14.84
C LEU A 46 -36.14 39.11 -15.70
N LEU A 47 -35.57 39.06 -16.91
CA LEU A 47 -35.67 40.17 -17.87
C LEU A 47 -37.13 40.48 -18.19
N GLY A 48 -38.01 39.46 -18.24
CA GLY A 48 -39.44 39.62 -18.44
C GLY A 48 -40.14 40.42 -17.35
N ASP A 49 -39.61 40.47 -16.13
CA ASP A 49 -40.19 41.26 -15.04
C ASP A 49 -40.08 42.77 -15.32
N LEU A 50 -39.13 43.19 -16.19
CA LEU A 50 -39.04 44.57 -16.65
C LEU A 50 -40.07 44.92 -17.72
N HIS A 51 -40.69 43.92 -18.36
CA HIS A 51 -41.60 44.18 -19.45
C HIS A 51 -42.83 44.95 -18.99
N GLY A 52 -43.12 46.08 -19.63
CA GLY A 52 -44.24 46.95 -19.28
C GLY A 52 -44.00 47.87 -18.09
N ILE A 53 -42.80 47.86 -17.49
CA ILE A 53 -42.39 48.86 -16.49
C ILE A 53 -41.92 50.14 -17.22
N ALA A 54 -42.37 51.31 -16.76
CA ALA A 54 -41.88 52.58 -17.27
C ALA A 54 -40.49 52.92 -16.71
N TYR A 55 -39.60 53.52 -17.51
CA TYR A 55 -38.28 53.95 -17.02
C TYR A 55 -38.37 54.92 -15.83
N GLU A 56 -39.42 55.74 -15.75
CA GLU A 56 -39.71 56.65 -14.63
C GLU A 56 -39.88 55.90 -13.30
N GLN A 57 -40.54 54.74 -13.32
CA GLN A 57 -40.74 53.92 -12.12
C GLN A 57 -39.41 53.41 -11.57
N ILE A 58 -38.50 52.98 -12.45
CA ILE A 58 -37.15 52.55 -12.06
C ILE A 58 -36.30 53.75 -11.61
N ASN A 59 -36.44 54.90 -12.25
CA ASN A 59 -35.71 56.12 -11.91
C ASN A 59 -36.11 56.68 -10.53
N SER A 60 -37.34 56.41 -10.08
CA SER A 60 -37.85 56.80 -8.76
C SER A 60 -37.16 56.07 -7.59
N MET A 61 -36.47 54.97 -7.86
CA MET A 61 -35.82 54.17 -6.84
C MET A 61 -34.57 54.85 -6.27
N ARG A 62 -34.37 54.71 -4.96
CA ARG A 62 -33.15 55.20 -4.28
C ARG A 62 -31.90 54.62 -4.91
N ASN A 63 -30.90 55.48 -5.12
CA ASN A 63 -29.63 55.19 -5.80
C ASN A 63 -29.76 54.80 -7.29
N CYS A 64 -30.91 55.09 -7.92
CA CYS A 64 -31.07 55.10 -9.36
C CYS A 64 -30.95 56.54 -9.87
N GLY A 65 -30.23 56.74 -10.95
CA GLY A 65 -30.08 58.07 -11.56
C GLY A 65 -29.91 57.94 -13.06
N LYS A 66 -29.77 59.09 -13.74
CA LYS A 66 -29.73 59.17 -15.21
C LYS A 66 -28.74 58.19 -15.86
N THR A 67 -27.56 57.99 -15.26
CA THR A 67 -26.56 57.05 -15.78
C THR A 67 -27.01 55.60 -15.70
N SER A 68 -27.73 55.20 -14.64
CA SER A 68 -28.26 53.84 -14.49
C SER A 68 -29.45 53.59 -15.40
N ILE A 69 -30.26 54.61 -15.67
CA ILE A 69 -31.34 54.52 -16.65
C ILE A 69 -30.78 54.42 -18.08
N LEU A 70 -29.76 55.21 -18.41
CA LEU A 70 -29.07 55.10 -19.70
C LEU A 70 -28.42 53.72 -19.87
N GLU A 71 -27.79 53.21 -18.81
CA GLU A 71 -27.24 51.86 -18.78
C GLU A 71 -28.32 50.81 -19.04
N LEU A 72 -29.48 50.91 -18.38
CA LEU A 72 -30.61 50.00 -18.58
C LEU A 72 -31.13 50.09 -20.01
N LYS A 73 -31.34 51.29 -20.55
CA LYS A 73 -31.80 51.48 -21.94
C LYS A 73 -30.84 50.85 -22.95
N ASN A 74 -29.55 51.12 -22.83
CA ASN A 74 -28.52 50.50 -23.66
C ASN A 74 -28.54 48.96 -23.56
N LEU A 75 -28.79 48.41 -22.36
CA LEU A 75 -28.94 46.96 -22.20
C LEU A 75 -30.16 46.44 -22.95
N ILE A 76 -31.32 47.11 -22.81
CA ILE A 76 -32.56 46.71 -23.49
C ILE A 76 -32.40 46.79 -25.01
N ASP A 77 -31.79 47.85 -25.53
CA ASP A 77 -31.51 47.99 -26.97
C ASP A 77 -30.66 46.83 -27.49
N ARG A 78 -29.63 46.42 -26.74
CA ARG A 78 -28.78 45.26 -27.06
C ARG A 78 -29.55 43.93 -27.00
N VAL A 79 -30.44 43.77 -26.02
CA VAL A 79 -31.33 42.60 -25.91
C VAL A 79 -32.29 42.54 -27.10
N GLN A 80 -32.89 43.66 -27.50
CA GLN A 80 -33.80 43.76 -28.64
C GLN A 80 -33.09 43.53 -29.97
N ALA A 81 -31.83 43.97 -30.10
CA ALA A 81 -30.96 43.65 -31.24
C ALA A 81 -30.58 42.16 -31.30
N GLY A 82 -30.91 41.36 -30.27
CA GLY A 82 -30.64 39.94 -30.20
C GLY A 82 -29.17 39.61 -29.91
N GLU A 83 -28.39 40.54 -29.34
CA GLU A 83 -26.97 40.34 -29.04
C GLU A 83 -26.72 39.16 -28.12
N PHE A 84 -27.63 38.92 -27.17
CA PHE A 84 -27.53 37.86 -26.16
C PHE A 84 -28.36 36.60 -26.48
N ASP A 85 -28.95 36.52 -27.67
CA ASP A 85 -29.84 35.43 -28.05
C ASP A 85 -29.08 34.11 -28.23
N TYR A 86 -28.91 33.39 -27.12
CA TYR A 86 -28.24 32.09 -27.10
C TYR A 86 -29.11 30.96 -27.62
N VAL A 87 -30.40 31.18 -27.91
CA VAL A 87 -31.26 30.17 -28.57
C VAL A 87 -30.77 29.90 -29.99
N LYS A 88 -30.10 30.88 -30.62
CA LYS A 88 -29.42 30.72 -31.91
C LYS A 88 -28.20 29.79 -31.83
N ILE A 89 -27.64 29.57 -30.63
CA ILE A 89 -26.49 28.68 -30.45
C ILE A 89 -26.98 27.24 -30.51
N LYS A 90 -26.88 26.63 -31.69
CA LYS A 90 -27.24 25.21 -31.89
C LYS A 90 -26.24 24.30 -31.18
N GLY A 91 -26.74 23.48 -30.27
CA GLY A 91 -26.01 22.36 -29.67
C GLY A 91 -24.88 22.73 -28.70
N PHE A 92 -23.98 21.79 -28.50
CA PHE A 92 -22.80 21.92 -27.63
C PHE A 92 -21.65 22.58 -28.40
N SER A 93 -21.41 23.88 -28.18
CA SER A 93 -20.38 24.65 -28.90
C SER A 93 -19.40 25.34 -27.93
N VAL A 94 -18.24 24.71 -27.73
CA VAL A 94 -17.18 25.25 -26.85
C VAL A 94 -16.38 26.35 -27.54
N GLU A 95 -16.27 26.29 -28.86
CA GLU A 95 -15.68 27.34 -29.70
C GLU A 95 -16.39 28.69 -29.52
N ASN A 96 -17.73 28.71 -29.49
CA ASN A 96 -18.50 29.93 -29.29
C ASN A 96 -18.23 30.54 -27.91
N LEU A 97 -18.13 29.69 -26.87
CA LEU A 97 -17.76 30.16 -25.54
C LEU A 97 -16.37 30.80 -25.56
N ILE A 98 -15.38 30.16 -26.18
CA ILE A 98 -14.02 30.70 -26.29
C ILE A 98 -14.03 32.06 -26.99
N GLN A 99 -14.72 32.19 -28.13
CA GLN A 99 -14.81 33.45 -28.88
C GLN A 99 -15.47 34.57 -28.06
N LEU A 100 -16.56 34.28 -27.35
CA LEU A 100 -17.24 35.25 -26.48
C LEU A 100 -16.31 35.73 -25.35
N LEU A 101 -15.58 34.81 -24.73
CA LEU A 101 -14.65 35.14 -23.64
C LEU A 101 -13.42 35.88 -24.15
N GLU A 102 -12.89 35.54 -25.33
CA GLU A 102 -11.78 36.27 -25.95
C GLU A 102 -12.15 37.71 -26.33
N LYS A 103 -13.37 37.91 -26.88
CA LYS A 103 -13.92 39.23 -27.14
C LYS A 103 -14.02 40.03 -25.84
N SER A 104 -14.58 39.41 -24.79
CA SER A 104 -14.70 40.04 -23.47
C SER A 104 -13.34 40.34 -22.82
N LEU A 105 -12.34 39.48 -23.00
CA LEU A 105 -10.96 39.72 -22.55
C LEU A 105 -10.32 40.90 -23.29
N ALA A 106 -10.61 41.09 -24.57
CA ALA A 106 -10.05 42.17 -25.37
C ALA A 106 -10.51 43.56 -24.88
N GLU A 107 -11.72 43.65 -24.31
CA GLU A 107 -12.30 44.86 -23.70
C GLU A 107 -11.71 45.22 -22.32
N ILE A 108 -10.98 44.28 -21.69
CA ILE A 108 -10.31 44.53 -20.41
C ILE A 108 -9.01 45.31 -20.67
N PRO A 109 -8.71 46.36 -19.86
CA PRO A 109 -7.47 47.10 -20.05
C PRO A 109 -6.25 46.20 -19.90
N LYS A 110 -5.19 46.50 -20.65
CA LYS A 110 -4.04 45.62 -20.85
C LYS A 110 -3.44 45.11 -19.53
N ARG A 111 -3.29 45.97 -18.53
CA ARG A 111 -2.67 45.63 -17.24
C ARG A 111 -3.46 44.54 -16.50
N GLU A 112 -4.76 44.73 -16.34
CA GLU A 112 -5.66 43.81 -15.66
C GLU A 112 -5.83 42.52 -16.45
N ARG A 113 -5.92 42.61 -17.78
CA ARG A 113 -5.94 41.45 -18.67
C ARG A 113 -4.69 40.59 -18.49
N ASP A 114 -3.51 41.21 -18.46
CA ASP A 114 -2.24 40.48 -18.29
C ASP A 114 -2.19 39.78 -16.92
N MET A 115 -2.79 40.35 -15.86
CA MET A 115 -2.91 39.67 -14.55
C MET A 115 -3.76 38.39 -14.64
N ILE A 116 -4.87 38.40 -15.37
CA ILE A 116 -5.71 37.21 -15.61
C ILE A 116 -4.93 36.18 -16.43
N LEU A 117 -4.26 36.62 -17.51
CA LEU A 117 -3.46 35.74 -18.35
C LEU A 117 -2.31 35.11 -17.55
N HIS A 118 -1.65 35.83 -16.67
CA HIS A 118 -0.68 35.24 -15.75
C HIS A 118 -1.32 34.24 -14.79
N ARG A 119 -2.47 34.58 -14.18
CA ARG A 119 -3.13 33.72 -13.20
C ARG A 119 -3.62 32.40 -13.80
N MET A 120 -4.11 32.43 -15.03
CA MET A 120 -4.68 31.26 -15.71
C MET A 120 -3.70 30.56 -16.66
N GLY A 121 -2.50 31.11 -16.84
CA GLY A 121 -1.46 30.53 -17.70
C GLY A 121 -1.61 30.84 -19.18
N GLY A 122 -2.24 31.95 -19.55
CA GLY A 122 -2.44 32.37 -20.94
C GLY A 122 -1.16 32.67 -21.72
N PHE A 123 -0.02 32.95 -21.05
CA PHE A 123 1.26 33.22 -21.71
C PHE A 123 2.13 31.99 -21.93
N SER A 124 2.15 31.04 -21.00
CA SER A 124 3.11 29.91 -20.99
C SER A 124 2.48 28.57 -20.60
N ASN A 125 1.15 28.50 -20.57
CA ASN A 125 0.36 27.39 -20.02
C ASN A 125 0.65 27.07 -18.53
N LYS A 126 1.48 27.89 -17.86
CA LYS A 126 1.83 27.76 -16.45
C LYS A 126 1.20 28.91 -15.65
N PRO A 127 0.22 28.64 -14.78
CA PRO A 127 -0.41 29.68 -13.97
C PRO A 127 0.57 30.20 -12.91
N LEU A 128 0.58 31.51 -12.68
CA LEU A 128 1.29 32.13 -11.57
C LEU A 128 0.41 32.19 -10.31
N THR A 129 1.05 32.16 -9.16
CA THR A 129 0.43 32.43 -7.86
C THR A 129 0.09 33.91 -7.72
N LEU A 130 -0.87 34.22 -6.86
CA LEU A 130 -1.24 35.61 -6.56
C LEU A 130 -0.06 36.41 -5.98
N GLU A 131 0.84 35.75 -5.26
CA GLU A 131 2.04 36.38 -4.69
C GLU A 131 3.08 36.71 -5.77
N GLU A 132 3.34 35.80 -6.71
CA GLU A 132 4.26 36.05 -7.83
C GLU A 132 3.74 37.20 -8.72
N ILE A 133 2.44 37.23 -8.99
CA ILE A 133 1.81 38.34 -9.71
C ILE A 133 1.93 39.64 -8.89
N GLY A 134 1.72 39.58 -7.57
CA GLY A 134 1.88 40.73 -6.68
C GLY A 134 3.27 41.36 -6.78
N LYS A 135 4.32 40.53 -6.71
CA LYS A 135 5.72 40.94 -6.89
C LYS A 135 5.96 41.59 -8.26
N LYS A 136 5.38 41.02 -9.33
CA LYS A 136 5.54 41.53 -10.70
C LYS A 136 4.92 42.92 -10.92
N TYR A 137 3.80 43.22 -10.25
CA TYR A 137 3.05 44.46 -10.48
C TYR A 137 3.13 45.47 -9.31
N GLY A 138 3.98 45.20 -8.30
CA GLY A 138 4.10 46.05 -7.10
C GLY A 138 2.82 46.08 -6.26
N LEU A 139 2.08 44.96 -6.19
CA LEU A 139 0.81 44.84 -5.47
C LEU A 139 0.89 43.77 -4.38
N THR A 140 0.07 43.91 -3.33
CA THR A 140 -0.10 42.84 -2.35
C THR A 140 -0.85 41.66 -2.95
N ARG A 141 -0.64 40.46 -2.41
CA ARG A 141 -1.36 39.24 -2.80
C ARG A 141 -2.88 39.44 -2.78
N GLU A 142 -3.40 40.08 -1.73
CA GLU A 142 -4.84 40.34 -1.58
C GLU A 142 -5.35 41.34 -2.63
N ARG A 143 -4.56 42.37 -2.95
CA ARG A 143 -4.93 43.32 -4.00
C ARG A 143 -5.01 42.64 -5.37
N VAL A 144 -4.08 41.74 -5.68
CA VAL A 144 -4.14 40.95 -6.92
C VAL A 144 -5.39 40.07 -6.93
N ARG A 145 -5.72 39.39 -5.82
CA ARG A 145 -6.95 38.57 -5.72
C ARG A 145 -8.19 39.40 -6.04
N GLN A 146 -8.34 40.56 -5.41
CA GLN A 146 -9.47 41.47 -5.65
C GLN A 146 -9.58 41.91 -7.10
N VAL A 147 -8.46 42.26 -7.74
CA VAL A 147 -8.45 42.66 -9.16
C VAL A 147 -8.85 41.48 -10.05
N VAL A 148 -8.29 40.29 -9.83
CA VAL A 148 -8.63 39.09 -10.61
C VAL A 148 -10.11 38.74 -10.46
N ASP A 149 -10.64 38.69 -9.24
CA ASP A 149 -12.04 38.36 -8.98
C ASP A 149 -12.99 39.38 -9.62
N LEU A 150 -12.65 40.68 -9.54
CA LEU A 150 -13.41 41.74 -10.20
C LEU A 150 -13.44 41.55 -11.73
N MET A 151 -12.30 41.21 -12.33
CA MET A 151 -12.22 41.02 -13.77
C MET A 151 -12.90 39.73 -14.24
N LEU A 152 -12.82 38.63 -13.49
CA LEU A 152 -13.55 37.40 -13.80
C LEU A 152 -15.07 37.64 -13.77
N ASN A 153 -15.56 38.39 -12.78
CA ASN A 153 -16.96 38.78 -12.72
C ASN A 153 -17.36 39.67 -13.91
N LYS A 154 -16.50 40.63 -14.30
CA LYS A 154 -16.75 41.46 -15.48
C LYS A 154 -16.80 40.62 -16.75
N LEU A 155 -15.88 39.67 -16.91
CA LEU A 155 -15.80 38.78 -18.05
C LEU A 155 -17.06 37.90 -18.17
N TYR A 156 -17.48 37.28 -17.06
CA TYR A 156 -18.68 36.46 -17.00
C TYR A 156 -19.93 37.27 -17.40
N ARG A 157 -20.08 38.48 -16.87
CA ARG A 157 -21.24 39.35 -17.15
C ARG A 157 -21.22 39.95 -18.55
N SER A 158 -20.05 40.35 -19.07
CA SER A 158 -19.95 40.98 -20.41
C SER A 158 -20.39 40.02 -21.51
N GLY A 159 -20.03 38.74 -21.40
CA GLY A 159 -20.49 37.70 -22.32
C GLY A 159 -21.97 37.32 -22.17
N GLY A 160 -22.66 37.86 -21.17
CA GLY A 160 -24.10 37.73 -20.98
C GLY A 160 -24.59 36.31 -20.66
N PRO A 161 -25.90 36.05 -20.82
CA PRO A 161 -26.51 34.76 -20.47
C PRO A 161 -26.00 33.60 -21.34
N ALA A 162 -25.46 33.89 -22.53
CA ALA A 162 -24.83 32.89 -23.39
C ALA A 162 -23.62 32.20 -22.73
N VAL A 163 -22.79 32.95 -22.00
CA VAL A 163 -21.63 32.40 -21.27
C VAL A 163 -22.09 31.46 -20.15
N ASP A 164 -23.10 31.87 -19.37
CA ASP A 164 -23.68 31.02 -18.33
C ASP A 164 -24.26 29.72 -18.90
N TYR A 165 -25.06 29.84 -19.95
CA TYR A 165 -25.66 28.69 -20.64
C TYR A 165 -24.61 27.70 -21.15
N LEU A 166 -23.56 28.18 -21.82
CA LEU A 166 -22.51 27.32 -22.36
C LEU A 166 -21.65 26.68 -21.26
N LEU A 167 -21.32 27.42 -20.20
CA LEU A 167 -20.60 26.85 -19.03
C LEU A 167 -21.44 25.78 -18.34
N LYS A 168 -22.75 25.99 -18.18
CA LYS A 168 -23.68 24.98 -17.65
C LYS A 168 -23.70 23.73 -18.52
N LYS A 169 -23.80 23.88 -19.85
CA LYS A 169 -23.75 22.74 -20.79
C LYS A 169 -22.43 21.96 -20.69
N ILE A 170 -21.30 22.64 -20.49
CA ILE A 170 -20.02 21.99 -20.21
C ILE A 170 -20.07 21.21 -18.89
N SER A 171 -20.55 21.83 -17.82
CA SER A 171 -20.68 21.15 -16.52
C SER A 171 -21.59 19.93 -16.60
N GLU A 172 -22.80 20.06 -17.19
CA GLU A 172 -23.76 18.97 -17.39
C GLU A 172 -23.11 17.79 -18.12
N LYS A 173 -22.47 18.06 -19.27
CA LYS A 173 -21.81 17.02 -20.07
C LYS A 173 -20.70 16.31 -19.30
N CYS A 174 -19.90 17.04 -18.53
CA CYS A 174 -18.85 16.47 -17.68
C CYS A 174 -19.45 15.63 -16.54
N LEU A 175 -20.47 16.14 -15.84
CA LEU A 175 -21.05 15.50 -14.67
C LEU A 175 -21.90 14.27 -15.01
N GLU A 176 -22.66 14.30 -16.11
CA GLU A 176 -23.43 13.14 -16.62
C GLU A 176 -22.53 11.96 -17.01
N ASN A 177 -21.35 12.26 -17.54
CA ASN A 177 -20.36 11.25 -17.93
C ASN A 177 -19.31 11.00 -16.85
N VAL A 178 -19.39 11.68 -15.70
CA VAL A 178 -18.45 11.59 -14.59
C VAL A 178 -17.01 11.72 -15.07
N MET A 179 -16.77 12.75 -15.89
CA MET A 179 -15.45 13.05 -16.45
C MET A 179 -15.04 14.47 -16.11
N PRO A 180 -13.78 14.69 -15.72
CA PRO A 180 -13.27 16.04 -15.52
C PRO A 180 -12.93 16.71 -16.85
N LEU A 181 -13.02 18.04 -16.89
CA LEU A 181 -12.56 18.81 -18.03
C LEU A 181 -11.03 18.91 -18.01
N THR A 182 -10.37 18.15 -18.88
CA THR A 182 -8.91 18.21 -19.09
C THR A 182 -8.56 19.01 -20.35
N THR A 183 -7.30 19.37 -20.51
CA THR A 183 -6.78 19.98 -21.76
C THR A 183 -6.98 19.07 -22.96
N ALA A 184 -6.71 17.77 -22.80
CA ALA A 184 -6.90 16.77 -23.85
C ALA A 184 -8.38 16.58 -24.21
N LEU A 185 -9.29 16.66 -23.23
CA LEU A 185 -10.73 16.58 -23.49
C LEU A 185 -11.23 17.82 -24.25
N LEU A 186 -10.78 19.00 -23.86
CA LEU A 186 -11.09 20.24 -24.57
C LEU A 186 -10.55 20.21 -26.00
N GLU A 187 -9.34 19.70 -26.20
CA GLU A 187 -8.76 19.49 -27.52
C GLU A 187 -9.61 18.54 -28.38
N LYS A 188 -10.05 17.41 -27.81
CA LYS A 188 -10.96 16.46 -28.48
C LYS A 188 -12.26 17.13 -28.91
N TRP A 189 -12.82 18.02 -28.08
CA TRP A 189 -14.06 18.74 -28.39
C TRP A 189 -13.91 19.82 -29.47
N LEU A 190 -12.77 20.51 -29.51
CA LEU A 190 -12.50 21.54 -30.51
C LEU A 190 -12.05 20.96 -31.86
N GLY A 191 -11.40 19.79 -31.85
CA GLY A 191 -10.83 19.18 -33.04
C GLY A 191 -9.87 20.14 -33.77
N PRO A 192 -10.02 20.38 -35.08
CA PRO A 192 -9.14 21.27 -35.84
C PRO A 192 -9.28 22.75 -35.45
N LYS A 193 -10.37 23.14 -34.78
CA LYS A 193 -10.58 24.55 -34.38
C LYS A 193 -9.72 24.97 -33.19
N LYS A 194 -8.98 24.04 -32.57
CA LYS A 194 -8.04 24.35 -31.49
C LYS A 194 -6.99 25.38 -31.92
N ASP A 195 -6.60 25.35 -33.20
CA ASP A 195 -5.55 26.22 -33.75
C ASP A 195 -6.03 27.68 -33.93
N GLN A 196 -7.34 27.91 -33.81
CA GLN A 196 -7.94 29.24 -33.84
C GLN A 196 -7.94 29.90 -32.46
N CYS A 197 -7.65 29.15 -31.39
CA CYS A 197 -7.65 29.66 -30.03
C CYS A 197 -6.43 30.57 -29.80
N LYS A 198 -6.66 31.77 -29.25
CA LYS A 198 -5.60 32.75 -29.01
C LYS A 198 -4.63 32.34 -27.89
N TYR A 199 -5.11 31.56 -26.93
CA TYR A 199 -4.39 31.17 -25.73
C TYR A 199 -4.26 29.63 -25.62
N PRO A 200 -3.35 29.10 -24.79
CA PRO A 200 -3.23 27.66 -24.57
C PRO A 200 -4.52 27.02 -24.03
N LEU A 201 -4.81 25.78 -24.39
CA LEU A 201 -6.04 25.11 -23.93
C LEU A 201 -6.17 25.00 -22.40
N GLY A 202 -5.05 24.86 -21.69
CA GLY A 202 -5.04 24.85 -20.22
C GLY A 202 -5.47 26.17 -19.59
N PHE A 203 -5.31 27.29 -20.30
CA PHE A 203 -5.86 28.58 -19.89
C PHE A 203 -7.39 28.55 -19.87
N TYR A 204 -8.04 28.08 -20.94
CA TYR A 204 -9.51 28.05 -20.99
C TYR A 204 -10.11 27.06 -19.98
N VAL A 205 -9.50 25.88 -19.80
CA VAL A 205 -9.99 24.91 -18.80
C VAL A 205 -10.00 25.53 -17.39
N ARG A 206 -8.91 26.23 -16.99
CA ARG A 206 -8.86 26.97 -15.72
C ARG A 206 -9.88 28.09 -15.68
N LEU A 207 -9.99 28.86 -16.77
CA LEU A 207 -10.91 29.97 -16.86
C LEU A 207 -12.36 29.50 -16.66
N PHE A 208 -12.77 28.41 -17.32
CA PHE A 208 -14.12 27.86 -17.18
C PHE A 208 -14.44 27.45 -15.74
N GLY A 209 -13.52 26.77 -15.05
CA GLY A 209 -13.70 26.39 -13.64
C GLY A 209 -13.74 27.60 -12.67
N ASN A 210 -13.04 28.69 -13.01
CA ASN A 210 -13.10 29.91 -12.21
C ASN A 210 -14.37 30.74 -12.47
N LEU A 211 -14.95 30.65 -13.67
CA LEU A 211 -16.21 31.31 -14.01
C LEU A 211 -17.43 30.52 -13.53
N ASN A 212 -17.35 29.19 -13.55
CA ASN A 212 -18.38 28.30 -13.02
C ASN A 212 -17.74 27.16 -12.19
N PRO A 213 -17.86 27.20 -10.86
CA PRO A 213 -17.31 26.18 -9.95
C PRO A 213 -17.84 24.75 -10.13
N ASP A 214 -18.98 24.58 -10.83
CA ASP A 214 -19.54 23.26 -11.15
C ASP A 214 -18.79 22.58 -12.30
N VAL A 215 -18.00 23.33 -13.08
CA VAL A 215 -17.12 22.76 -14.11
C VAL A 215 -15.94 22.07 -13.40
N PRO A 216 -15.78 20.74 -13.54
CA PRO A 216 -14.69 20.01 -12.89
C PRO A 216 -13.36 20.23 -13.62
N ASP A 217 -12.70 21.37 -13.38
CA ASP A 217 -11.48 21.80 -14.08
C ASP A 217 -10.25 20.98 -13.66
N TRP A 218 -9.72 20.15 -14.55
CA TRP A 218 -8.50 19.38 -14.32
C TRP A 218 -7.42 19.77 -15.32
N ALA A 219 -7.24 21.08 -15.54
CA ALA A 219 -6.21 21.63 -16.43
C ALA A 219 -4.79 21.17 -16.08
N ASP A 220 -4.54 20.94 -14.79
CA ASP A 220 -3.27 20.46 -14.23
C ASP A 220 -3.31 18.97 -13.84
N GLY A 221 -4.35 18.24 -14.27
CA GLY A 221 -4.60 16.87 -13.81
C GLY A 221 -5.02 16.76 -12.35
N GLN A 222 -4.75 15.59 -11.76
CA GLN A 222 -5.00 15.32 -10.34
C GLN A 222 -4.09 16.19 -9.46
N LYS A 223 -4.63 16.67 -8.32
CA LYS A 223 -3.89 17.46 -7.33
C LYS A 223 -4.05 16.81 -5.96
N PRO A 224 -3.27 15.77 -5.65
CA PRO A 224 -3.36 15.07 -4.37
C PRO A 224 -3.18 16.04 -3.19
N TYR A 225 -4.04 15.91 -2.19
CA TYR A 225 -3.96 16.71 -0.97
C TYR A 225 -3.68 15.80 0.23
N PRO A 226 -2.67 16.11 1.08
CA PRO A 226 -2.26 15.19 2.15
C PRO A 226 -3.33 15.02 3.23
N ASN A 227 -4.12 16.05 3.50
CA ASN A 227 -5.08 16.09 4.60
C ASN A 227 -6.51 16.23 4.09
N LEU A 228 -7.10 15.11 3.66
CA LEU A 228 -8.49 15.08 3.21
C LEU A 228 -9.45 15.36 4.38
N ASP A 229 -10.47 16.19 4.11
CA ASP A 229 -11.59 16.39 5.03
C ASP A 229 -12.43 15.10 5.18
N SER A 230 -13.32 15.07 6.18
CA SER A 230 -14.12 13.87 6.48
C SER A 230 -14.97 13.44 5.28
N ARG A 231 -15.63 14.40 4.61
CA ARG A 231 -16.54 14.11 3.51
C ARG A 231 -15.79 13.53 2.31
N THR A 232 -14.62 14.09 1.99
CA THR A 232 -13.75 13.54 0.96
C THR A 232 -13.26 12.12 1.30
N LYS A 233 -12.93 11.84 2.58
CA LYS A 233 -12.55 10.48 3.02
C LYS A 233 -13.68 9.48 2.86
N ASP A 234 -14.91 9.88 3.15
CA ASP A 234 -16.11 9.04 3.04
C ASP A 234 -16.43 8.66 1.58
N ILE A 235 -15.96 9.44 0.60
CA ILE A 235 -16.05 9.13 -0.83
C ILE A 235 -14.86 8.26 -1.29
N VAL A 236 -13.65 8.65 -0.90
CA VAL A 236 -12.41 8.01 -1.37
C VAL A 236 -12.26 6.59 -0.82
N LYS A 237 -12.65 6.33 0.43
CA LYS A 237 -12.48 5.01 1.05
C LYS A 237 -13.30 3.91 0.34
N PRO A 238 -14.62 4.06 0.12
CA PRO A 238 -15.39 3.09 -0.65
C PRO A 238 -14.88 2.92 -2.10
N SER A 239 -14.48 4.02 -2.75
CA SER A 239 -13.87 3.99 -4.09
C SER A 239 -12.60 3.14 -4.11
N LEU A 240 -11.73 3.28 -3.11
CA LEU A 240 -10.53 2.46 -2.95
C LEU A 240 -10.86 1.00 -2.70
N ASP A 241 -11.86 0.72 -1.88
CA ASP A 241 -12.22 -0.66 -1.55
C ASP A 241 -12.80 -1.39 -2.77
N MET A 242 -13.54 -0.70 -3.65
CA MET A 242 -13.94 -1.23 -4.96
C MET A 242 -12.73 -1.52 -5.85
N LEU A 243 -11.80 -0.57 -5.96
CA LEU A 243 -10.57 -0.76 -6.74
C LEU A 243 -9.69 -1.89 -6.17
N ARG A 244 -9.70 -2.11 -4.85
CA ARG A 244 -9.00 -3.25 -4.20
C ARG A 244 -9.70 -4.57 -4.40
N ALA A 245 -11.03 -4.59 -4.50
CA ALA A 245 -11.76 -5.82 -4.76
C ALA A 245 -11.49 -6.32 -6.19
N GLN A 246 -11.44 -5.41 -7.16
CA GLN A 246 -11.20 -5.78 -8.55
C GLN A 246 -9.72 -5.75 -8.95
N ILE A 247 -8.85 -4.98 -8.27
CA ILE A 247 -7.41 -4.78 -8.54
C ILE A 247 -7.12 -4.51 -10.04
N SER A 248 -8.02 -3.81 -10.71
CA SER A 248 -7.90 -3.40 -12.11
C SER A 248 -8.40 -1.98 -12.27
N PRO A 249 -7.97 -1.25 -13.32
CA PRO A 249 -8.54 0.04 -13.63
C PRO A 249 -10.06 -0.07 -13.86
N LEU A 250 -10.83 0.87 -13.32
CA LEU A 250 -12.28 0.95 -13.48
C LEU A 250 -12.68 2.32 -14.00
N PRO A 251 -13.66 2.42 -14.92
CA PRO A 251 -14.20 3.71 -15.33
C PRO A 251 -14.71 4.53 -14.13
N LEU A 252 -14.41 5.84 -14.11
CA LEU A 252 -14.88 6.71 -13.02
C LEU A 252 -16.41 6.70 -12.89
N LYS A 253 -17.10 6.62 -14.02
CA LYS A 253 -18.56 6.53 -14.08
C LYS A 253 -19.09 5.29 -13.35
N ASP A 254 -18.46 4.15 -13.54
CA ASP A 254 -18.90 2.89 -12.92
C ASP A 254 -18.70 2.92 -11.40
N ILE A 255 -17.57 3.49 -10.94
CA ILE A 255 -17.34 3.70 -9.50
C ILE A 255 -18.41 4.63 -8.93
N TYR A 256 -18.67 5.78 -9.58
CA TYR A 256 -19.67 6.73 -9.12
C TYR A 256 -21.08 6.11 -9.06
N LEU A 257 -21.50 5.40 -10.10
CA LEU A 257 -22.83 4.77 -10.16
C LEU A 257 -22.99 3.72 -9.07
N ALA A 258 -21.98 2.88 -8.84
CA ALA A 258 -22.02 1.87 -7.77
C ALA A 258 -22.09 2.49 -6.36
N LEU A 259 -21.42 3.63 -6.13
CA LEU A 259 -21.51 4.35 -4.86
C LEU A 259 -22.87 5.04 -4.69
N LYS A 260 -23.40 5.61 -5.78
CA LYS A 260 -24.71 6.25 -5.80
C LYS A 260 -25.83 5.24 -5.53
N GLU A 261 -25.76 4.06 -6.15
CA GLU A 261 -26.72 2.96 -5.94
C GLU A 261 -26.72 2.48 -4.49
N LYS A 262 -25.54 2.37 -3.88
CA LYS A 262 -25.41 2.04 -2.44
C LYS A 262 -25.79 3.17 -1.50
N ASN A 263 -26.07 4.37 -2.03
CA ASN A 263 -26.26 5.62 -1.28
C ASN A 263 -25.13 5.87 -0.25
N GLN A 264 -23.89 5.59 -0.65
CA GLN A 264 -22.70 5.66 0.20
C GLN A 264 -21.59 6.47 -0.50
N PRO A 265 -21.31 7.71 -0.06
CA PRO A 265 -21.99 8.44 1.01
C PRO A 265 -23.35 9.04 0.59
N ILE A 266 -24.18 9.40 1.57
CA ILE A 266 -25.52 9.96 1.36
C ILE A 266 -25.43 11.24 0.51
N ASN A 267 -26.36 11.40 -0.44
CA ASN A 267 -26.49 12.56 -1.33
C ASN A 267 -25.24 12.83 -2.20
N LEU A 268 -24.53 11.78 -2.61
CA LEU A 268 -23.37 11.91 -3.49
C LEU A 268 -23.77 12.42 -4.89
N ASN A 269 -23.19 13.55 -5.30
CA ASN A 269 -23.27 14.06 -6.67
C ASN A 269 -21.94 13.89 -7.41
N ALA A 270 -21.99 13.89 -8.75
CA ALA A 270 -20.82 13.65 -9.59
C ALA A 270 -19.71 14.71 -9.41
N GLY A 271 -20.07 15.97 -9.16
CA GLY A 271 -19.10 17.05 -8.99
C GLY A 271 -18.31 16.89 -7.69
N GLU A 272 -19.00 16.54 -6.61
CA GLU A 272 -18.40 16.19 -5.32
C GLU A 272 -17.50 14.96 -5.45
N PHE A 273 -17.96 13.91 -6.14
CA PHE A 273 -17.16 12.72 -6.41
C PHE A 273 -15.87 13.07 -7.16
N LEU A 274 -15.95 13.80 -8.27
CA LEU A 274 -14.76 14.21 -9.04
C LEU A 274 -13.83 15.07 -8.19
N ARG A 275 -14.36 16.01 -7.39
CA ARG A 275 -13.54 16.84 -6.48
C ARG A 275 -12.82 16.00 -5.43
N ALA A 276 -13.46 14.96 -4.90
CA ALA A 276 -12.86 14.03 -3.95
C ALA A 276 -11.75 13.19 -4.60
N ILE A 277 -12.00 12.61 -5.78
CA ILE A 277 -11.01 11.81 -6.53
C ILE A 277 -9.82 12.66 -6.97
N ARG A 278 -10.02 13.92 -7.35
CA ARG A 278 -8.94 14.86 -7.71
C ARG A 278 -7.89 15.00 -6.60
N GLN A 279 -8.34 14.92 -5.34
CA GLN A 279 -7.52 15.11 -4.15
C GLN A 279 -6.92 13.80 -3.61
N ALA A 280 -7.34 12.64 -4.13
CA ALA A 280 -6.96 11.34 -3.59
C ALA A 280 -5.55 10.92 -4.04
N ALA A 281 -4.57 10.92 -3.13
CA ALA A 281 -3.21 10.42 -3.41
C ALA A 281 -3.16 8.90 -3.65
N SER A 282 -4.19 8.17 -3.21
CA SER A 282 -4.27 6.71 -3.26
C SER A 282 -4.93 6.18 -4.54
N ILE A 283 -5.49 7.06 -5.38
CA ILE A 283 -6.16 6.72 -6.64
C ILE A 283 -5.52 7.53 -7.77
N ILE A 284 -5.02 6.84 -8.78
CA ILE A 284 -4.55 7.49 -10.02
C ILE A 284 -5.68 7.44 -11.04
N VAL A 285 -5.94 8.56 -11.71
CA VAL A 285 -6.87 8.63 -12.85
C VAL A 285 -6.08 8.75 -14.14
N GLU A 286 -6.31 7.79 -15.03
CA GLU A 286 -5.72 7.70 -16.36
C GLU A 286 -6.78 7.93 -17.42
N TYR A 287 -6.34 8.26 -18.63
CA TYR A 287 -7.21 8.61 -19.75
C TYR A 287 -6.83 7.77 -20.97
N PRO A 288 -7.28 6.49 -21.05
CA PRO A 288 -7.17 5.68 -22.27
C PRO A 288 -7.70 6.44 -23.50
N GLU A 289 -8.81 7.16 -23.31
CA GLU A 289 -9.26 8.23 -24.20
C GLU A 289 -9.57 9.48 -23.35
N PRO A 290 -9.48 10.70 -23.91
CA PRO A 290 -9.69 11.94 -23.15
C PRO A 290 -11.05 12.05 -22.43
N ASP A 291 -12.07 11.37 -22.95
CA ASP A 291 -13.46 11.31 -22.44
C ASP A 291 -13.78 10.01 -21.70
N LYS A 292 -12.81 9.09 -21.54
CA LYS A 292 -12.97 7.82 -20.83
C LYS A 292 -12.00 7.71 -19.66
N PRO A 293 -12.17 8.51 -18.59
CA PRO A 293 -11.29 8.44 -17.43
C PRO A 293 -11.49 7.13 -16.67
N VAL A 294 -10.38 6.46 -16.36
CA VAL A 294 -10.33 5.25 -15.53
C VAL A 294 -9.53 5.51 -14.27
N ALA A 295 -10.01 5.03 -13.13
CA ALA A 295 -9.30 5.07 -11.86
C ALA A 295 -8.62 3.73 -11.58
N ARG A 296 -7.41 3.79 -11.03
CA ARG A 296 -6.66 2.64 -10.53
C ARG A 296 -6.00 2.95 -9.20
N LEU A 297 -5.53 1.91 -8.51
CA LEU A 297 -4.78 2.07 -7.26
C LEU A 297 -3.43 2.73 -7.55
N ALA A 298 -3.09 3.77 -6.77
CA ALA A 298 -1.79 4.44 -6.89
C ALA A 298 -0.63 3.53 -6.46
N ASN A 299 -0.88 2.64 -5.51
CA ASN A 299 0.09 1.69 -5.00
C ASN A 299 -0.56 0.31 -4.88
N LEU A 300 -0.04 -0.67 -5.63
CA LEU A 300 -0.39 -2.07 -5.45
C LEU A 300 0.31 -2.60 -4.19
N ARG A 301 -0.44 -2.75 -3.09
CA ARG A 301 0.13 -3.32 -1.86
C ARG A 301 0.54 -4.75 -2.12
N ILE A 302 1.67 -5.17 -1.55
CA ILE A 302 2.21 -6.54 -1.66
C ILE A 302 1.12 -7.59 -1.44
N HIS A 303 0.28 -7.37 -0.43
CA HIS A 303 -0.78 -8.32 -0.09
C HIS A 303 -1.86 -8.42 -1.18
N ASP A 304 -2.35 -7.29 -1.68
CA ASP A 304 -3.47 -7.22 -2.63
C ASP A 304 -3.15 -7.99 -3.93
N TRP A 305 -2.01 -7.68 -4.56
CA TRP A 305 -1.65 -8.32 -5.83
C TRP A 305 -1.21 -9.78 -5.66
N VAL A 306 -0.57 -10.15 -4.54
CA VAL A 306 -0.23 -11.55 -4.25
C VAL A 306 -1.49 -12.36 -4.04
N TYR A 307 -2.46 -11.83 -3.30
CA TYR A 307 -3.74 -12.49 -3.10
C TYR A 307 -4.42 -12.76 -4.45
N ARG A 308 -4.45 -11.78 -5.36
CA ARG A 308 -5.05 -11.97 -6.70
C ARG A 308 -4.36 -13.04 -7.52
N VAL A 309 -3.02 -13.03 -7.55
CA VAL A 309 -2.23 -14.05 -8.25
C VAL A 309 -2.55 -15.45 -7.71
N LEU A 310 -2.59 -15.60 -6.38
CA LEU A 310 -2.90 -16.88 -5.74
C LEU A 310 -4.38 -17.27 -5.93
N ALA A 311 -5.30 -16.31 -5.95
CA ALA A 311 -6.72 -16.53 -6.19
C ALA A 311 -7.00 -17.04 -7.61
N GLN A 312 -6.19 -16.66 -8.59
CA GLN A 312 -6.26 -17.19 -9.96
C GLN A 312 -5.48 -18.49 -10.17
N SER A 313 -4.62 -18.88 -9.21
CA SER A 313 -3.85 -20.12 -9.31
C SER A 313 -4.60 -21.30 -8.73
N ASP A 314 -4.40 -22.49 -9.30
CA ASP A 314 -4.94 -23.76 -8.79
C ASP A 314 -4.04 -24.40 -7.72
N ARG A 315 -2.79 -23.94 -7.58
CA ARG A 315 -1.80 -24.50 -6.65
C ARG A 315 -1.06 -23.40 -5.86
N PRO A 316 -0.43 -23.74 -4.72
CA PRO A 316 0.52 -22.84 -4.07
C PRO A 316 1.69 -22.49 -5.02
N LEU A 317 2.15 -21.25 -4.96
CA LEU A 317 3.19 -20.72 -5.82
C LEU A 317 4.41 -20.25 -5.00
N LYS A 318 5.60 -20.42 -5.56
CA LYS A 318 6.84 -19.88 -4.99
C LYS A 318 6.92 -18.36 -5.23
N PRO A 319 7.67 -17.59 -4.41
CA PRO A 319 7.84 -16.15 -4.60
C PRO A 319 8.26 -15.74 -6.03
N GLU A 320 9.11 -16.53 -6.68
CA GLU A 320 9.56 -16.27 -8.06
C GLU A 320 8.40 -16.40 -9.06
N GLU A 321 7.58 -17.44 -8.90
CA GLU A 321 6.38 -17.69 -9.71
C GLU A 321 5.32 -16.59 -9.46
N ILE A 322 5.14 -16.19 -8.20
CA ILE A 322 4.22 -15.13 -7.79
C ILE A 322 4.61 -13.80 -8.45
N ILE A 323 5.89 -13.42 -8.40
CA ILE A 323 6.39 -12.19 -9.03
C ILE A 323 6.23 -12.25 -10.56
N SER A 324 6.54 -13.39 -11.17
CA SER A 324 6.39 -13.58 -12.62
C SER A 324 4.93 -13.47 -13.06
N ALA A 325 4.00 -14.13 -12.36
CA ALA A 325 2.58 -14.06 -12.63
C ALA A 325 2.03 -12.64 -12.39
N ALA A 326 2.46 -11.97 -11.33
CA ALA A 326 2.07 -10.59 -11.06
C ALA A 326 2.48 -9.65 -12.20
N LYS A 327 3.71 -9.78 -12.73
CA LYS A 327 4.16 -8.97 -13.87
C LYS A 327 3.33 -9.21 -15.14
N LYS A 328 2.81 -10.43 -15.34
CA LYS A 328 1.91 -10.71 -16.47
C LYS A 328 0.54 -10.05 -16.31
N ILE A 329 0.04 -9.92 -15.07
CA ILE A 329 -1.29 -9.37 -14.78
C ILE A 329 -1.26 -7.85 -14.67
N PHE A 330 -0.26 -7.30 -13.99
CA PHE A 330 -0.18 -5.88 -13.63
C PHE A 330 0.96 -5.12 -14.33
N GLY A 331 1.77 -5.79 -15.15
CA GLY A 331 2.88 -5.15 -15.87
C GLY A 331 3.90 -4.49 -14.94
N ASP A 332 4.22 -3.24 -15.25
CA ASP A 332 5.19 -2.42 -14.53
C ASP A 332 4.67 -1.83 -13.20
N ASP A 333 3.36 -1.96 -12.92
CA ASP A 333 2.78 -1.50 -11.66
C ASP A 333 3.20 -2.36 -10.45
N VAL A 334 3.76 -3.55 -10.69
CA VAL A 334 4.25 -4.42 -9.60
C VAL A 334 5.46 -3.77 -8.92
N PRO A 335 5.40 -3.47 -7.62
CA PRO A 335 6.52 -2.85 -6.91
C PRO A 335 7.79 -3.70 -7.01
N LYS A 336 8.94 -3.05 -7.22
CA LYS A 336 10.24 -3.72 -7.20
C LYS A 336 10.47 -4.37 -5.83
N ILE A 337 10.51 -5.70 -5.81
CA ILE A 337 10.69 -6.47 -4.59
C ILE A 337 11.60 -7.67 -4.85
N SER A 338 12.52 -7.94 -3.91
CA SER A 338 13.35 -9.13 -3.97
C SER A 338 12.54 -10.36 -3.51
N VAL A 339 12.94 -11.54 -3.97
CA VAL A 339 12.38 -12.83 -3.52
C VAL A 339 12.36 -12.95 -1.99
N GLY A 340 13.45 -12.55 -1.34
CA GLY A 340 13.56 -12.54 0.12
C GLY A 340 12.65 -11.51 0.79
N GLY A 341 12.56 -10.32 0.21
CA GLY A 341 11.65 -9.25 0.68
C GLY A 341 10.19 -9.67 0.59
N LEU A 342 9.78 -10.28 -0.52
CA LEU A 342 8.42 -10.80 -0.68
C LEU A 342 8.14 -11.88 0.36
N ARG A 343 9.02 -12.88 0.49
CA ARG A 343 8.86 -13.96 1.47
C ARG A 343 8.67 -13.44 2.90
N ASN A 344 9.40 -12.40 3.29
CA ASN A 344 9.32 -11.83 4.63
C ASN A 344 8.06 -10.97 4.84
N SER A 345 7.44 -10.51 3.75
CA SER A 345 6.22 -9.68 3.77
C SER A 345 4.93 -10.51 3.82
N LEU A 346 4.98 -11.77 3.37
CA LEU A 346 3.84 -12.68 3.38
C LEU A 346 3.66 -13.30 4.77
N LYS A 347 2.65 -12.83 5.50
CA LYS A 347 2.32 -13.33 6.84
C LYS A 347 0.94 -14.01 6.86
N PRO A 348 0.78 -15.08 7.68
CA PRO A 348 -0.48 -15.79 7.84
C PRO A 348 -1.66 -14.91 8.26
N GLU A 349 -1.42 -13.85 9.04
CA GLU A 349 -2.49 -12.97 9.54
C GLU A 349 -3.29 -12.28 8.43
N ARG A 350 -2.74 -12.23 7.21
CA ARG A 350 -3.41 -11.65 6.05
C ARG A 350 -4.05 -12.70 5.13
N GLY A 351 -4.23 -13.95 5.59
CA GLY A 351 -4.87 -14.99 4.77
C GLY A 351 -4.00 -15.57 3.65
N ILE A 352 -2.68 -15.32 3.68
CA ILE A 352 -1.71 -15.94 2.77
C ILE A 352 -0.81 -16.85 3.59
N PHE A 353 -0.81 -18.14 3.28
CA PHE A 353 -0.20 -19.17 4.10
C PHE A 353 0.96 -19.83 3.36
N LEU A 354 2.01 -20.17 4.10
CA LEU A 354 3.07 -21.05 3.60
C LEU A 354 2.52 -22.49 3.63
N LEU A 355 2.17 -23.03 2.46
CA LEU A 355 1.51 -24.34 2.31
C LEU A 355 2.42 -25.43 1.76
N ASP A 356 3.62 -25.08 1.27
CA ASP A 356 4.66 -26.04 0.90
C ASP A 356 6.06 -25.41 1.01
N LYS A 357 7.12 -26.16 0.67
CA LYS A 357 8.51 -25.73 0.67
C LYS A 357 8.70 -24.48 -0.21
N ARG A 358 8.73 -23.32 0.47
CA ARG A 358 8.79 -21.98 -0.14
C ARG A 358 7.56 -21.61 -0.97
N ALA A 359 6.47 -22.37 -0.94
CA ALA A 359 5.27 -22.06 -1.72
C ALA A 359 4.17 -21.49 -0.82
N PHE A 360 3.58 -20.38 -1.26
CA PHE A 360 2.51 -19.69 -0.58
C PHE A 360 1.19 -19.93 -1.32
N GLY A 361 0.10 -20.01 -0.56
CA GLY A 361 -1.24 -20.23 -1.10
C GLY A 361 -2.32 -19.67 -0.19
N LEU A 362 -3.56 -19.82 -0.63
CA LEU A 362 -4.77 -19.47 0.09
C LEU A 362 -5.40 -20.72 0.69
N THR A 363 -6.42 -20.56 1.52
CA THR A 363 -7.16 -21.68 2.12
C THR A 363 -7.65 -22.71 1.08
N LYS A 364 -8.07 -22.24 -0.10
CA LYS A 364 -8.51 -23.10 -1.23
C LYS A 364 -7.44 -24.05 -1.76
N HIS A 365 -6.15 -23.81 -1.45
CA HIS A 365 -5.04 -24.63 -1.92
C HIS A 365 -4.65 -25.75 -0.94
N ILE A 366 -5.31 -25.84 0.22
CA ILE A 366 -5.06 -26.89 1.21
C ILE A 366 -5.66 -28.20 0.69
N LYS A 367 -4.84 -29.26 0.64
CA LYS A 367 -5.26 -30.56 0.11
C LYS A 367 -6.14 -31.34 1.07
N LEU A 368 -5.91 -31.20 2.38
CA LEU A 368 -6.72 -31.86 3.38
C LEU A 368 -8.15 -31.28 3.40
N PRO A 369 -9.21 -32.09 3.19
CA PRO A 369 -10.59 -31.60 3.24
C PRO A 369 -10.93 -30.98 4.59
N GLU A 370 -11.69 -29.87 4.57
CA GLU A 370 -12.05 -29.11 5.77
C GLU A 370 -12.77 -29.94 6.84
N LYS A 371 -13.61 -30.90 6.41
CA LYS A 371 -14.30 -31.86 7.29
C LYS A 371 -13.34 -32.70 8.15
N MET A 372 -12.09 -32.86 7.73
CA MET A 372 -11.06 -33.61 8.46
C MET A 372 -10.21 -32.73 9.37
N TRP A 373 -10.34 -31.40 9.32
CA TRP A 373 -9.49 -30.49 10.08
C TRP A 373 -9.68 -30.61 11.58
N GLU A 374 -10.92 -30.76 12.03
CA GLU A 374 -11.23 -30.94 13.45
C GLU A 374 -10.63 -32.24 13.99
N LYS A 375 -10.74 -33.33 13.21
CA LYS A 375 -10.09 -34.59 13.53
C LYS A 375 -8.58 -34.44 13.64
N ALA A 376 -7.94 -33.80 12.66
CA ALA A 376 -6.50 -33.57 12.68
C ALA A 376 -6.03 -32.73 13.87
N ARG A 377 -6.83 -31.73 14.29
CA ARG A 377 -6.58 -30.92 15.48
C ARG A 377 -6.66 -31.75 16.76
N ASN A 378 -7.71 -32.56 16.90
CA ASN A 378 -7.90 -33.42 18.08
C ASN A 378 -6.79 -34.48 18.20
N ASP A 379 -6.49 -35.18 17.10
CA ASP A 379 -5.44 -36.19 17.05
C ASP A 379 -4.06 -35.59 17.41
N ALA A 380 -3.75 -34.39 16.89
CA ALA A 380 -2.53 -33.68 17.23
C ALA A 380 -2.49 -33.24 18.70
N TYR A 381 -3.61 -32.74 19.24
CA TYR A 381 -3.70 -32.31 20.64
C TYR A 381 -3.44 -33.50 21.59
N GLU A 382 -4.13 -34.62 21.40
CA GLU A 382 -3.95 -35.82 22.22
C GLU A 382 -2.53 -36.37 22.12
N PHE A 383 -1.93 -36.34 20.92
CA PHE A 383 -0.56 -36.79 20.76
C PHE A 383 0.47 -35.90 21.46
N ILE A 384 0.32 -34.56 21.38
CA ILE A 384 1.19 -33.62 22.12
C ILE A 384 1.02 -33.83 23.63
N LYS A 385 -0.21 -34.08 24.09
CA LYS A 385 -0.53 -34.36 25.49
C LYS A 385 0.13 -35.64 25.99
N ALA A 386 0.04 -36.72 25.22
CA ALA A 386 0.64 -38.01 25.55
C ALA A 386 2.19 -37.94 25.63
N GLU A 387 2.82 -37.23 24.69
CA GLU A 387 4.27 -37.08 24.63
C GLU A 387 4.84 -36.11 25.69
N LYS A 388 4.00 -35.27 26.31
CA LYS A 388 4.37 -34.27 27.34
C LYS A 388 5.51 -33.33 26.91
N ARG A 389 5.64 -33.07 25.60
CA ARG A 389 6.63 -32.16 25.01
C ARG A 389 6.10 -31.52 23.72
N PRO A 390 6.67 -30.38 23.29
CA PRO A 390 6.30 -29.78 22.02
C PRO A 390 6.62 -30.70 20.83
N MET A 391 5.68 -30.82 19.89
CA MET A 391 5.79 -31.70 18.72
C MET A 391 5.88 -30.90 17.43
N SER A 392 6.73 -31.36 16.52
CA SER A 392 6.79 -30.76 15.18
C SER A 392 5.71 -31.36 14.28
N THR A 393 5.18 -30.58 13.33
CA THR A 393 4.19 -31.11 12.38
C THR A 393 4.69 -32.28 11.55
N ARG A 394 6.03 -32.39 11.37
CA ARG A 394 6.66 -33.55 10.74
C ARG A 394 6.57 -34.81 11.58
N GLU A 395 6.58 -34.72 12.90
CA GLU A 395 6.38 -35.88 13.78
C GLU A 395 4.91 -36.27 13.84
N ILE A 396 4.02 -35.27 13.91
CA ILE A 396 2.57 -35.51 13.94
C ILE A 396 2.15 -36.28 12.68
N ILE A 397 2.58 -35.84 11.48
CA ILE A 397 2.23 -36.51 10.21
C ILE A 397 2.88 -37.90 10.07
N LYS A 398 3.96 -38.18 10.80
CA LYS A 398 4.62 -39.50 10.74
C LYS A 398 3.88 -40.60 11.50
N LYS A 399 2.84 -40.27 12.26
CA LYS A 399 2.03 -41.26 12.98
C LYS A 399 1.11 -41.98 12.00
N GLU A 400 1.33 -43.28 11.85
CA GLU A 400 0.56 -44.15 10.95
C GLU A 400 -0.92 -44.26 11.36
N GLU A 401 -1.22 -44.10 12.64
CA GLU A 401 -2.59 -44.07 13.20
C GLU A 401 -3.42 -42.90 12.62
N PHE A 402 -2.77 -41.84 12.16
CA PHE A 402 -3.46 -40.68 11.61
C PHE A 402 -3.78 -40.88 10.13
N LEU A 403 -4.95 -41.45 9.86
CA LEU A 403 -5.42 -41.72 8.49
C LEU A 403 -5.47 -40.48 7.58
N TRP A 404 -5.59 -39.28 8.14
CA TRP A 404 -5.57 -38.01 7.41
C TRP A 404 -4.16 -37.58 6.99
N ALA A 405 -3.11 -38.09 7.65
CA ALA A 405 -1.73 -37.65 7.45
C ALA A 405 -1.21 -37.90 6.03
N LYS A 406 -1.75 -38.92 5.33
CA LYS A 406 -1.39 -39.24 3.93
C LYS A 406 -1.89 -38.21 2.90
N PHE A 407 -2.84 -37.36 3.26
CA PHE A 407 -3.48 -36.40 2.35
C PHE A 407 -2.97 -34.97 2.52
N THR A 408 -1.92 -34.77 3.30
CA THR A 408 -1.46 -33.44 3.69
C THR A 408 0.06 -33.38 3.81
N ASN A 409 0.58 -32.22 4.20
CA ASN A 409 2.00 -32.01 4.39
C ASN A 409 2.27 -31.15 5.65
N PRO A 410 3.53 -31.10 6.14
CA PRO A 410 3.87 -30.40 7.39
C PRO A 410 3.50 -28.92 7.44
N HIS A 411 3.43 -28.26 6.28
CA HIS A 411 3.11 -26.83 6.15
C HIS A 411 1.60 -26.60 6.25
N GLU A 412 0.80 -27.38 5.53
CA GLU A 412 -0.67 -27.36 5.61
C GLU A 412 -1.17 -27.66 7.03
N ILE A 413 -0.66 -28.73 7.65
CA ILE A 413 -1.02 -29.08 9.02
C ILE A 413 -0.67 -27.96 10.00
N ALA A 414 0.44 -27.27 9.82
CA ALA A 414 0.75 -26.13 10.67
C ALA A 414 -0.27 -24.99 10.54
N HIS A 415 -0.84 -24.77 9.35
CA HIS A 415 -1.95 -23.83 9.21
C HIS A 415 -3.19 -24.33 9.95
N ILE A 416 -3.57 -25.60 9.77
CA ILE A 416 -4.74 -26.19 10.41
C ILE A 416 -4.65 -26.14 11.94
N LEU A 417 -3.49 -26.49 12.52
CA LEU A 417 -3.26 -26.50 13.97
C LEU A 417 -3.23 -25.10 14.58
N ARG A 418 -2.81 -24.07 13.83
CA ARG A 418 -2.89 -22.66 14.29
C ARG A 418 -4.32 -22.19 14.53
N GLY A 419 -5.31 -22.83 13.89
CA GLY A 419 -6.71 -22.54 14.11
C GLY A 419 -7.29 -23.18 15.39
N ASP A 420 -6.52 -23.99 16.13
CA ASP A 420 -6.95 -24.56 17.40
C ASP A 420 -6.51 -23.68 18.58
N PRO A 421 -7.45 -23.09 19.36
CA PRO A 421 -7.11 -22.24 20.49
C PRO A 421 -6.41 -22.97 21.66
N ARG A 422 -6.42 -24.31 21.68
CA ARG A 422 -5.73 -25.14 22.68
C ARG A 422 -4.23 -25.30 22.40
N LEU A 423 -3.81 -24.98 21.18
CA LEU A 423 -2.42 -25.14 20.72
C LEU A 423 -1.73 -23.78 20.60
N VAL A 424 -0.41 -23.78 20.82
CA VAL A 424 0.47 -22.60 20.66
C VAL A 424 1.55 -22.93 19.64
N ASP A 425 1.61 -22.17 18.53
CA ASP A 425 2.73 -22.26 17.57
C ASP A 425 3.96 -21.56 18.15
N GLN A 426 4.96 -22.34 18.53
CA GLN A 426 6.26 -21.85 19.01
C GLN A 426 7.18 -21.40 17.86
N GLY A 427 6.71 -21.46 16.62
CA GLY A 427 7.41 -21.11 15.39
C GLY A 427 8.32 -22.22 14.87
N ARG A 428 8.56 -22.23 13.55
CA ARG A 428 9.25 -23.33 12.83
C ARG A 428 8.48 -24.66 12.91
N PHE A 429 7.15 -24.60 12.84
CA PHE A 429 6.27 -25.77 12.80
C PHE A 429 6.29 -26.62 14.07
N LEU A 430 6.47 -25.99 15.23
CA LEU A 430 6.53 -26.63 16.53
C LEU A 430 5.33 -26.19 17.37
N PHE A 431 4.55 -27.14 17.86
CA PHE A 431 3.31 -26.88 18.60
C PHE A 431 3.40 -27.43 20.02
N ALA A 432 2.87 -26.65 20.97
CA ALA A 432 2.76 -27.01 22.38
C ALA A 432 1.33 -26.78 22.87
N LEU A 433 0.96 -27.37 24.00
CA LEU A 433 -0.35 -27.13 24.61
C LEU A 433 -0.36 -25.78 25.34
N LYS A 434 -1.45 -25.04 25.17
CA LYS A 434 -1.66 -23.75 25.84
C LYS A 434 -1.76 -23.89 27.37
N GLU A 435 -2.31 -25.01 27.85
CA GLU A 435 -2.46 -25.32 29.28
C GLU A 435 -1.11 -25.42 30.02
N TRP A 436 0.01 -25.61 29.31
CA TRP A 436 1.35 -25.63 29.91
C TRP A 436 1.84 -24.25 30.35
N GLY A 437 1.06 -23.18 30.15
CA GLY A 437 1.35 -21.83 30.65
C GLY A 437 2.69 -21.31 30.16
N GLU A 438 3.54 -20.84 31.07
CA GLU A 438 4.87 -20.30 30.77
C GLU A 438 5.81 -21.31 30.09
N SER A 439 5.59 -22.61 30.32
CA SER A 439 6.32 -23.70 29.66
C SER A 439 5.94 -23.89 28.19
N SER A 440 4.85 -23.25 27.74
CA SER A 440 4.47 -23.18 26.32
C SER A 440 5.27 -22.14 25.54
N LYS A 441 6.10 -21.32 26.20
CA LYS A 441 7.04 -20.40 25.52
C LYS A 441 8.18 -21.16 24.84
N ARG A 442 8.62 -20.65 23.69
CA ARG A 442 9.72 -21.24 22.93
C ARG A 442 11.04 -21.09 23.69
N VAL A 443 11.58 -22.20 24.20
CA VAL A 443 12.96 -22.25 24.70
C VAL A 443 13.92 -22.45 23.53
N HIS A 444 14.94 -21.60 23.37
CA HIS A 444 15.92 -21.78 22.29
C HIS A 444 16.88 -22.94 22.61
N ILE A 445 17.42 -23.57 21.56
CA ILE A 445 18.40 -24.67 21.72
C ILE A 445 19.61 -24.19 22.52
N LYS A 446 20.05 -22.95 22.27
CA LYS A 446 21.17 -22.33 22.97
C LYS A 446 20.95 -22.31 24.50
N ASP A 447 19.72 -22.12 24.96
CA ASP A 447 19.43 -22.01 26.39
C ASP A 447 19.24 -23.40 27.05
N LEU A 448 18.81 -24.40 26.25
CA LEU A 448 18.62 -25.77 26.75
C LEU A 448 19.92 -26.55 26.92
N ILE A 449 20.94 -26.31 26.09
CA ILE A 449 22.20 -27.04 26.20
C ILE A 449 22.87 -26.79 27.57
N PRO A 450 23.00 -25.54 28.06
CA PRO A 450 23.48 -25.27 29.41
C PRO A 450 22.66 -25.93 30.51
N GLN A 451 21.33 -25.97 30.38
CA GLN A 451 20.47 -26.63 31.37
C GLN A 451 20.69 -28.15 31.41
N ILE A 452 20.87 -28.79 30.25
CA ILE A 452 21.19 -30.22 30.16
C ILE A 452 22.55 -30.48 30.82
N LEU A 453 23.58 -29.71 30.46
CA LEU A 453 24.91 -29.84 31.05
C LEU A 453 24.89 -29.61 32.56
N LYS A 454 24.16 -28.61 33.05
CA LYS A 454 24.00 -28.34 34.48
C LYS A 454 23.30 -29.49 35.22
N ALA A 455 22.29 -30.10 34.60
CA ALA A 455 21.54 -31.20 35.19
C ALA A 455 22.32 -32.52 35.23
N THR A 456 23.16 -32.79 34.22
CA THR A 456 24.03 -33.98 34.21
C THR A 456 25.29 -33.80 35.05
N GLY A 457 25.77 -32.57 35.21
CA GLY A 457 26.89 -32.24 36.10
C GLY A 457 28.26 -32.66 35.58
N HIS A 458 28.37 -33.15 34.35
CA HIS A 458 29.63 -33.57 33.74
C HIS A 458 29.70 -33.21 32.24
N PRO A 459 30.91 -33.11 31.65
CA PRO A 459 31.06 -32.86 30.22
C PRO A 459 30.40 -33.95 29.38
N MET A 460 29.84 -33.57 28.23
CA MET A 460 29.14 -34.47 27.33
C MET A 460 29.58 -34.25 25.89
N THR A 461 29.58 -35.32 25.11
CA THR A 461 29.78 -35.25 23.66
C THR A 461 28.57 -34.63 22.96
N ALA A 462 28.75 -34.06 21.78
CA ALA A 462 27.63 -33.54 20.97
C ALA A 462 26.54 -34.59 20.69
N THR A 463 26.90 -35.88 20.63
CA THR A 463 25.97 -37.01 20.46
C THR A 463 25.14 -37.28 21.72
N GLU A 464 25.75 -37.19 22.90
CA GLU A 464 25.03 -37.37 24.17
C GLU A 464 24.13 -36.17 24.44
N ILE A 465 24.61 -34.95 24.18
CA ILE A 465 23.79 -33.73 24.23
C ILE A 465 22.60 -33.87 23.26
N LEU A 466 22.81 -34.36 22.04
CA LEU A 466 21.72 -34.63 21.10
C LEU A 466 20.69 -35.62 21.64
N LYS A 467 21.15 -36.70 22.29
CA LYS A 467 20.29 -37.74 22.86
C LYS A 467 19.41 -37.17 23.98
N GLU A 468 20.00 -36.44 24.91
CA GLU A 468 19.25 -35.81 26.01
C GLU A 468 18.33 -34.69 25.52
N LEU A 469 18.77 -33.89 24.56
CA LEU A 469 17.98 -32.79 24.01
C LEU A 469 16.78 -33.32 23.22
N ARG A 470 16.91 -34.49 22.56
CA ARG A 470 15.80 -35.20 21.88
C ARG A 470 14.71 -35.69 22.81
N LYS A 471 15.01 -35.96 24.09
CA LYS A 471 13.98 -36.29 25.09
C LYS A 471 13.07 -35.10 25.38
N ARG A 472 13.59 -33.88 25.24
CA ARG A 472 12.85 -32.63 25.54
C ARG A 472 12.24 -32.00 24.30
N ARG A 473 12.84 -32.18 23.13
CA ARG A 473 12.43 -31.53 21.87
C ARG A 473 13.07 -32.16 20.63
N SER A 474 12.41 -31.99 19.50
CA SER A 474 12.89 -32.47 18.21
C SER A 474 14.00 -31.59 17.66
N VAL A 475 15.20 -32.16 17.49
CA VAL A 475 16.37 -31.45 16.95
C VAL A 475 17.17 -32.31 15.97
N GLY A 476 17.55 -31.68 14.87
CA GLY A 476 18.42 -32.24 13.84
C GLY A 476 19.90 -32.17 14.23
N ARG A 477 20.68 -33.16 13.78
CA ARG A 477 22.10 -33.31 14.11
C ARG A 477 22.94 -32.08 13.72
N ALA A 478 22.70 -31.51 12.54
CA ALA A 478 23.42 -30.34 12.05
C ALA A 478 23.24 -29.08 12.92
N THR A 479 22.09 -28.94 13.57
CA THR A 479 21.79 -27.77 14.40
C THR A 479 22.63 -27.73 15.67
N ILE A 480 22.97 -28.89 16.25
CA ILE A 480 23.72 -28.95 17.51
C ILE A 480 25.17 -28.53 17.32
N SER A 481 25.83 -29.03 16.27
CA SER A 481 27.23 -28.65 15.99
C SER A 481 27.37 -27.13 15.80
N ALA A 482 26.44 -26.49 15.08
CA ALA A 482 26.45 -25.05 14.86
C ALA A 482 26.18 -24.25 16.15
N VAL A 483 25.25 -24.71 16.99
CA VAL A 483 24.92 -24.02 18.25
C VAL A 483 26.06 -24.13 19.25
N ILE A 484 26.60 -25.34 19.48
CA ILE A 484 27.70 -25.56 20.43
C ILE A 484 28.92 -24.71 20.06
N LYS A 485 29.30 -24.68 18.78
CA LYS A 485 30.48 -23.94 18.29
C LYS A 485 30.38 -22.42 18.54
N ASN A 486 29.17 -21.87 18.47
CA ASN A 486 28.93 -20.43 18.58
C ASN A 486 28.38 -20.01 19.97
N HIS A 487 28.37 -20.90 20.96
CA HIS A 487 27.75 -20.61 22.25
C HIS A 487 28.76 -20.04 23.27
N HIS A 488 28.56 -18.79 23.70
CA HIS A 488 29.48 -18.11 24.62
C HIS A 488 29.68 -18.79 25.99
N GLY A 489 28.67 -19.51 26.48
CA GLY A 489 28.69 -20.19 27.78
C GLY A 489 29.19 -21.64 27.77
N ILE A 490 29.62 -22.17 26.63
CA ILE A 490 30.09 -23.57 26.51
C ILE A 490 31.58 -23.57 26.18
N LYS A 491 32.34 -24.47 26.82
CA LYS A 491 33.77 -24.70 26.57
C LYS A 491 33.97 -26.15 26.11
N GLU A 492 34.88 -26.35 25.16
CA GLU A 492 35.39 -27.68 24.82
C GLU A 492 36.50 -28.06 25.80
N PHE A 493 36.36 -29.22 26.43
CA PHE A 493 37.32 -29.79 27.39
C PHE A 493 38.28 -30.81 26.74
N GLY A 494 38.33 -30.81 25.40
CA GLY A 494 39.15 -31.72 24.61
C GLY A 494 38.40 -32.95 24.11
N TYR A 495 38.94 -33.54 23.05
CA TYR A 495 38.45 -34.76 22.42
C TYR A 495 36.93 -34.74 22.16
N GLY A 496 36.35 -33.58 21.81
CA GLY A 496 34.94 -33.37 21.50
C GLY A 496 33.96 -33.58 22.67
N TYR A 497 34.41 -33.34 23.91
CA TYR A 497 33.56 -33.16 25.09
C TYR A 497 33.32 -31.68 25.37
N TYR A 498 32.07 -31.33 25.63
CA TYR A 498 31.62 -29.97 25.88
C TYR A 498 31.03 -29.86 27.27
N GLY A 499 31.32 -28.77 27.97
CA GLY A 499 30.78 -28.47 29.29
C GLY A 499 30.53 -26.98 29.48
N LEU A 500 30.06 -26.59 30.66
CA LEU A 500 29.85 -25.18 30.97
C LEU A 500 31.19 -24.46 31.12
N LYS A 501 31.30 -23.25 30.59
CA LYS A 501 32.51 -22.43 30.72
C LYS A 501 32.83 -22.08 32.18
N SER A 502 31.80 -22.08 33.05
CA SER A 502 31.94 -21.89 34.50
C SER A 502 32.51 -23.10 35.23
N TRP A 503 32.67 -24.25 34.58
CA TRP A 503 33.28 -25.43 35.19
C TRP A 503 34.81 -25.32 35.16
N GLY A 504 35.45 -25.78 36.24
CA GLY A 504 36.89 -26.03 36.27
C GLY A 504 37.28 -27.23 35.38
N GLU A 505 38.57 -27.58 35.38
CA GLU A 505 39.01 -28.79 34.69
C GLU A 505 38.32 -30.03 35.27
N PRO A 506 37.68 -30.88 34.46
CA PRO A 506 36.99 -32.08 34.92
C PRO A 506 37.93 -33.00 35.70
N SER A 507 37.39 -33.70 36.69
CA SER A 507 38.17 -34.67 37.48
C SER A 507 38.87 -35.67 36.56
N LYS A 508 40.14 -35.98 36.84
CA LYS A 508 40.88 -37.03 36.12
C LYS A 508 40.15 -38.38 36.15
N GLU A 509 39.36 -38.62 37.20
CA GLU A 509 38.51 -39.80 37.38
C GLU A 509 37.41 -39.92 36.31
N PHE A 510 36.89 -38.77 35.83
CA PHE A 510 35.94 -38.72 34.72
C PHE A 510 36.64 -39.21 33.44
N TYR A 511 37.81 -38.67 33.10
CA TYR A 511 38.49 -39.02 31.86
C TYR A 511 38.89 -40.49 31.76
N VAL A 512 39.37 -41.08 32.87
CA VAL A 512 39.84 -42.47 32.88
C VAL A 512 38.72 -43.51 32.81
N THR A 513 37.45 -43.12 33.03
CA THR A 513 36.29 -44.03 33.00
C THR A 513 35.50 -43.97 31.69
N HIS A 514 35.78 -42.99 30.82
CA HIS A 514 35.00 -42.74 29.60
C HIS A 514 35.67 -43.34 28.35
N GLN A 515 35.19 -44.52 27.93
CA GLN A 515 35.70 -45.26 26.77
C GLN A 515 35.78 -44.43 25.47
N THR A 516 34.80 -43.58 25.19
CA THR A 516 34.78 -42.74 23.97
C THR A 516 35.94 -41.75 23.93
N LEU A 517 36.35 -41.23 25.10
CA LEU A 517 37.48 -40.29 25.21
C LEU A 517 38.80 -41.03 24.98
N VAL A 518 39.02 -42.12 25.71
CA VAL A 518 40.23 -42.96 25.57
C VAL A 518 40.39 -43.43 24.12
N ARG A 519 39.30 -43.88 23.49
CA ARG A 519 39.30 -44.24 22.06
C ARG A 519 39.70 -43.07 21.15
N ARG A 520 39.22 -41.85 21.40
CA ARG A 520 39.60 -40.67 20.59
C ARG A 520 41.06 -40.30 20.77
N ILE A 521 41.62 -40.45 21.97
CA ILE A 521 43.06 -40.25 22.25
C ILE A 521 43.88 -41.26 21.44
N LEU A 522 43.56 -42.55 21.53
CA LEU A 522 44.26 -43.61 20.79
C LEU A 522 44.25 -43.34 19.27
N LEU A 523 43.10 -42.91 18.72
CA LEU A 523 42.98 -42.60 17.30
C LEU A 523 43.70 -41.31 16.88
N ALA A 524 43.82 -40.33 17.77
CA ALA A 524 44.48 -39.05 17.48
C ALA A 524 46.00 -39.19 17.36
N GLU A 525 46.61 -40.10 18.12
CA GLU A 525 48.05 -40.39 18.05
C GLU A 525 48.46 -41.07 16.73
N GLY A 526 47.50 -41.70 16.02
CA GLY A 526 47.72 -42.28 14.69
C GLY A 526 48.60 -43.53 14.65
N LYS A 527 49.14 -43.97 15.79
CA LYS A 527 49.94 -45.18 15.98
C LYS A 527 49.60 -45.86 17.31
N PRO A 528 49.90 -47.16 17.48
CA PRO A 528 49.86 -47.80 18.78
C PRO A 528 50.68 -47.02 19.82
N ILE A 529 50.13 -46.86 21.02
CA ILE A 529 50.80 -46.15 22.12
C ILE A 529 50.88 -47.03 23.35
N THR A 530 51.90 -46.80 24.19
CA THR A 530 52.02 -47.52 25.46
C THR A 530 51.02 -46.98 26.49
N PHE A 531 50.67 -47.80 27.49
CA PHE A 531 49.85 -47.40 28.62
C PHE A 531 50.50 -46.27 29.41
N GLY A 532 51.83 -46.24 29.51
CA GLY A 532 52.59 -45.12 30.07
C GLY A 532 52.36 -43.81 29.31
N ARG A 533 52.39 -43.86 27.97
CA ARG A 533 52.10 -42.69 27.13
C ARG A 533 50.64 -42.23 27.25
N LEU A 534 49.69 -43.17 27.36
CA LEU A 534 48.28 -42.84 27.60
C LEU A 534 48.08 -42.16 28.97
N CYS A 535 48.75 -42.65 30.02
CA CYS A 535 48.77 -42.03 31.34
C CYS A 535 49.35 -40.61 31.30
N GLU A 536 50.45 -40.41 30.56
CA GLU A 536 51.09 -39.10 30.37
C GLU A 536 50.15 -38.08 29.71
N ILE A 537 49.48 -38.47 28.62
CA ILE A 537 48.52 -37.62 27.89
C ILE A 537 47.36 -37.18 28.80
N LEU A 538 46.87 -38.09 29.64
CA LEU A 538 45.80 -37.81 30.61
C LEU A 538 46.31 -37.16 31.91
N LYS A 539 47.63 -36.96 32.05
CA LYS A 539 48.29 -36.48 33.27
C LYS A 539 47.91 -37.31 34.51
N VAL A 540 47.79 -38.62 34.34
CA VAL A 540 47.44 -39.59 35.38
C VAL A 540 48.72 -40.35 35.76
N PRO A 541 48.97 -40.65 37.05
CA PRO A 541 50.10 -41.49 37.45
C PRO A 541 50.01 -42.88 36.81
N THR A 542 51.15 -43.51 36.52
CA THR A 542 51.19 -44.85 35.93
C THR A 542 50.84 -45.98 36.92
N LYS A 543 50.65 -45.65 38.20
CA LYS A 543 50.28 -46.56 39.30
C LYS A 543 49.20 -45.93 40.19
N GLY A 544 48.43 -46.77 40.87
CA GLY A 544 47.37 -46.35 41.79
C GLY A 544 45.97 -46.31 41.17
N ARG A 545 44.97 -45.90 41.95
CA ARG A 545 43.54 -46.06 41.66
C ARG A 545 43.08 -45.52 40.30
N LEU A 546 43.63 -44.39 39.84
CA LEU A 546 43.28 -43.81 38.54
C LEU A 546 43.87 -44.60 37.36
N ALA A 547 45.07 -45.16 37.53
CA ALA A 547 45.71 -46.02 36.53
C ALA A 547 44.92 -47.33 36.38
N GLU A 548 44.54 -47.96 37.49
CA GLU A 548 43.74 -49.19 37.50
C GLU A 548 42.39 -48.98 36.78
N ARG A 549 41.73 -47.84 37.02
CA ARG A 549 40.49 -47.50 36.32
C ARG A 549 40.67 -47.23 34.84
N LEU A 550 41.75 -46.54 34.46
CA LEU A 550 42.08 -46.32 33.05
C LEU A 550 42.36 -47.65 32.35
N TRP A 551 43.09 -48.55 33.01
CA TRP A 551 43.40 -49.89 32.52
C TRP A 551 42.13 -50.72 32.31
N LEU A 552 41.21 -50.69 33.28
CA LEU A 552 39.91 -51.34 33.15
C LEU A 552 39.10 -50.79 31.96
N THR A 553 39.10 -49.47 31.75
CA THR A 553 38.45 -48.84 30.60
C THR A 553 39.08 -49.29 29.28
N VAL A 554 40.41 -49.38 29.19
CA VAL A 554 41.12 -49.87 28.01
C VAL A 554 40.77 -51.33 27.72
N ARG A 555 40.78 -52.20 28.74
CA ARG A 555 40.45 -53.64 28.58
C ARG A 555 39.01 -53.90 28.18
N THR A 556 38.09 -53.05 28.64
CA THR A 556 36.65 -53.19 28.34
C THR A 556 36.24 -52.53 27.02
N MET A 557 37.16 -51.82 26.35
CA MET A 557 36.88 -51.13 25.10
C MET A 557 36.81 -52.09 23.91
N ARG A 558 35.70 -52.02 23.17
CA ARG A 558 35.57 -52.75 21.90
C ARG A 558 36.59 -52.24 20.88
N ARG A 559 37.19 -53.19 20.14
CA ARG A 559 38.17 -52.92 19.06
C ARG A 559 39.51 -52.32 19.54
N VAL A 560 39.85 -52.55 20.80
CA VAL A 560 41.18 -52.28 21.33
C VAL A 560 41.78 -53.60 21.83
N ASN A 561 43.01 -53.87 21.42
CA ASN A 561 43.82 -54.99 21.84
C ASN A 561 45.02 -54.45 22.64
N VAL A 562 45.51 -55.24 23.58
CA VAL A 562 46.76 -54.97 24.30
C VAL A 562 47.74 -56.11 24.01
N ASP A 563 49.03 -55.81 23.95
CA ASP A 563 50.08 -56.80 23.66
C ASP A 563 50.44 -57.69 24.86
N GLN A 564 50.22 -57.19 26.07
CA GLN A 564 50.43 -57.90 27.34
C GLN A 564 49.20 -57.71 28.25
N GLU A 565 48.86 -58.74 29.03
CA GLU A 565 47.72 -58.68 29.95
C GLU A 565 47.98 -57.85 31.21
N ASP A 566 49.25 -57.68 31.56
CA ASP A 566 49.68 -56.95 32.75
C ASP A 566 49.64 -55.43 32.55
N MET A 567 49.23 -54.72 33.60
CA MET A 567 49.20 -53.26 33.64
C MET A 567 50.61 -52.70 33.87
N THR A 568 51.42 -52.61 32.81
CA THR A 568 52.76 -52.03 32.86
C THR A 568 52.84 -50.74 32.03
N PRO A 569 53.73 -49.78 32.37
CA PRO A 569 53.92 -48.58 31.55
C PRO A 569 54.36 -48.87 30.11
N SER A 570 54.97 -50.04 29.87
CA SER A 570 55.42 -50.53 28.56
C SER A 570 54.32 -51.21 27.74
N THR A 571 53.20 -51.62 28.34
CA THR A 571 52.13 -52.36 27.66
C THR A 571 51.57 -51.54 26.49
N LEU A 572 51.63 -52.08 25.28
CA LEU A 572 51.20 -51.43 24.05
C LEU A 572 49.69 -51.60 23.85
N ILE A 573 49.02 -50.48 23.54
CA ILE A 573 47.57 -50.42 23.27
C ILE A 573 47.36 -50.19 21.78
N ILE A 574 46.70 -51.13 21.13
CA ILE A 574 46.47 -51.17 19.69
C ILE A 574 44.97 -51.06 19.41
N HIS A 575 44.55 -50.00 18.74
CA HIS A 575 43.19 -49.90 18.23
C HIS A 575 43.11 -50.57 16.84
N LYS A 576 42.14 -51.49 16.61
CA LYS A 576 42.05 -52.31 15.37
C LYS A 576 42.11 -51.49 14.06
N VAL A 577 41.50 -50.31 14.02
CA VAL A 577 41.55 -49.39 12.86
C VAL A 577 42.99 -48.93 12.52
N LEU A 578 43.86 -48.80 13.51
CA LEU A 578 45.27 -48.46 13.30
C LEU A 578 46.07 -49.68 12.84
N GLU A 579 45.70 -50.87 13.33
CA GLU A 579 46.26 -52.15 12.89
C GLU A 579 45.95 -52.44 11.41
N GLU A 580 44.69 -52.23 11.00
CA GLU A 580 44.24 -52.36 9.60
C GLU A 580 44.93 -51.33 8.68
N LYS A 581 45.15 -50.10 9.17
CA LYS A 581 45.88 -49.06 8.42
C LYS A 581 47.38 -49.33 8.28
N GLN A 582 47.98 -50.01 9.25
CA GLN A 582 49.39 -50.45 9.17
C GLN A 582 49.52 -51.67 8.24
N LYS A 583 48.59 -52.63 8.30
CA LYS A 583 48.54 -53.79 7.39
C LYS A 583 48.25 -53.43 5.93
N ASN A 584 47.56 -52.33 5.65
CA ASN A 584 47.34 -51.82 4.29
C ASN A 584 48.46 -50.89 3.78
N LYS A 585 49.47 -50.59 4.59
CA LYS A 585 50.63 -49.76 4.23
C LYS A 585 51.95 -50.54 4.15
N ALA A 586 51.99 -51.72 4.75
CA ALA A 586 52.99 -52.75 4.48
C ALA A 586 52.51 -53.60 3.29
#